data_AF-T4VQ71-F1
#
_entry.id   AF-T4VQ71-F1
#
_cell.length_a   1.000
_cell.length_b   1.000
_cell.length_c   1.000
_cell.angle_alpha   90.00
_cell.angle_beta   90.00
_cell.angle_gamma   90.00
#
_symmetry.space_group_name_H-M   'P 1'
#
loop_
_entity.id
_entity.type
_entity.pdbx_description
1 polymer ?
#
loop_
_entity_poly.entity_id
_entity_poly.type
_entity_poly.pdbx_seq_one_letter_code
_entity_poly.pdbx_strand_id
1 'polypeptide(L)'
;MENYIDLYKQVSNEILEALKYDELENLDEYFEKRESIINELELNESINEFRKIYKEKLYYIDKEIKVLVEEKILDVKKEIAEYKRSQNGNFTYVNMNKTNFNIFSKKV
;
A
#
# COMPACT_ATOMS: atom_id res chain seq x y z
N MET A 1 -1.46 -4.91 30.51
CA MET A 1 -0.35 -4.52 29.62
C MET A 1 0.04 -5.64 28.67
N GLU A 2 0.36 -6.84 29.17
CA GLU A 2 0.72 -8.01 28.34
C GLU A 2 -0.31 -8.32 27.24
N ASN A 3 -1.61 -8.35 27.58
CA ASN A 3 -2.69 -8.55 26.63
C ASN A 3 -2.68 -7.52 25.46
N TYR A 4 -2.44 -6.23 25.74
CA TYR A 4 -2.37 -5.20 24.70
C TYR A 4 -1.17 -5.37 23.77
N ILE A 5 -0.03 -5.81 24.30
CA ILE A 5 1.17 -6.09 23.52
C ILE A 5 0.93 -7.28 22.59
N ASP A 6 0.30 -8.34 23.08
CA ASP A 6 -0.01 -9.52 22.28
C ASP A 6 -1.06 -9.23 21.21
N LEU A 7 -2.12 -8.49 21.54
CA LEU A 7 -3.13 -8.05 20.58
C LEU A 7 -2.52 -7.17 19.49
N TYR A 8 -1.72 -6.17 19.86
CA TYR A 8 -1.05 -5.31 18.88
C TYR A 8 -0.13 -6.13 17.97
N LYS A 9 0.63 -7.06 18.55
CA LYS A 9 1.52 -7.95 17.80
C LYS A 9 0.75 -8.84 16.84
N GLN A 10 -0.36 -9.43 17.28
CA GLN A 10 -1.20 -10.28 16.46
C GLN A 10 -1.72 -9.51 15.25
N VAL A 11 -2.36 -8.36 15.47
CA VAL A 11 -2.90 -7.53 14.38
C VAL A 11 -1.79 -7.04 13.45
N SER A 12 -0.62 -6.67 13.98
CA SER A 12 0.53 -6.31 13.14
C SER A 12 1.05 -7.48 12.30
N ASN A 13 0.96 -8.73 12.78
CA ASN A 13 1.29 -9.89 11.95
C ASN A 13 0.24 -10.15 10.87
N GLU A 14 -1.05 -9.96 11.17
CA GLU A 14 -2.13 -10.04 10.17
C GLU A 14 -1.90 -9.02 9.03
N ILE A 15 -1.52 -7.78 9.38
CA ILE A 15 -1.12 -6.75 8.39
C ILE A 15 0.09 -7.21 7.58
N LEU A 16 1.10 -7.78 8.24
CA LEU A 16 2.32 -8.23 7.57
C LEU A 16 2.04 -9.34 6.55
N GLU A 17 1.21 -10.32 6.92
CA GLU A 17 0.81 -11.42 6.04
C GLU A 17 -0.02 -10.91 4.87
N ALA A 18 -1.03 -10.06 5.13
CA ALA A 18 -1.82 -9.42 4.08
C ALA A 18 -0.95 -8.68 3.07
N LEU A 19 0.07 -7.94 3.54
CA LEU A 19 1.01 -7.25 2.66
C LEU A 19 1.92 -8.22 1.88
N LYS A 20 2.42 -9.28 2.51
CA LYS A 20 3.30 -10.27 1.86
C LYS A 20 2.61 -11.10 0.80
N TYR A 21 1.35 -11.48 1.04
CA TYR A 21 0.57 -12.33 0.15
C TYR A 21 -0.39 -11.57 -0.76
N ASP A 22 -0.38 -10.24 -0.69
CA ASP A 22 -1.25 -9.35 -1.49
C ASP A 22 -2.75 -9.54 -1.22
N GLU A 23 -3.09 -10.02 -0.02
CA GLU A 23 -4.46 -10.22 0.46
C GLU A 23 -4.98 -8.92 1.11
N LEU A 24 -5.17 -7.88 0.30
CA LEU A 24 -5.42 -6.51 0.79
C LEU A 24 -6.89 -6.23 1.15
N GLU A 25 -7.80 -7.16 0.93
CA GLU A 25 -9.26 -6.97 1.07
C GLU A 25 -9.66 -6.50 2.48
N ASN A 26 -9.01 -7.03 3.53
CA ASN A 26 -9.31 -6.70 4.92
C ASN A 26 -8.24 -5.80 5.57
N LEU A 27 -7.32 -5.25 4.78
CA LEU A 27 -6.16 -4.52 5.30
C LEU A 27 -6.59 -3.29 6.12
N ASP A 28 -7.62 -2.58 5.66
CA ASP A 28 -8.19 -1.43 6.36
C ASP A 28 -8.74 -1.84 7.74
N GLU A 29 -9.46 -2.97 7.83
CA GLU A 29 -9.97 -3.48 9.10
C GLU A 29 -8.85 -3.80 10.11
N TYR A 30 -7.73 -4.33 9.64
CA TYR A 30 -6.59 -4.60 10.50
C TYR A 30 -5.95 -3.30 11.02
N PHE A 31 -5.83 -2.27 10.18
CA PHE A 31 -5.35 -0.97 10.63
C PHE A 31 -6.31 -0.31 11.64
N GLU A 32 -7.62 -0.39 11.42
CA GLU A 32 -8.64 0.11 12.34
C GLU A 32 -8.60 -0.60 13.70
N LYS A 33 -8.43 -1.93 13.70
CA LYS A 33 -8.23 -2.71 14.94
C LYS A 33 -6.99 -2.25 15.69
N ARG A 34 -5.89 -2.01 14.95
CA ARG A 34 -4.63 -1.55 15.55
C ARG A 34 -4.75 -0.14 16.13
N GLU A 35 -5.46 0.75 15.47
CA GLU A 35 -5.76 2.09 15.96
C GLU A 35 -6.66 2.04 17.20
N SER A 36 -7.67 1.18 17.22
CA SER A 36 -8.55 0.97 18.37
C SER A 36 -7.77 0.56 19.63
N ILE A 37 -6.79 -0.34 19.49
CA ILE A 37 -5.88 -0.71 20.59
C ILE A 37 -5.12 0.51 21.13
N ILE A 38 -4.58 1.35 20.24
CA ILE A 38 -3.86 2.57 20.64
C ILE A 38 -4.80 3.53 21.37
N ASN A 39 -6.01 3.75 20.84
CA ASN A 39 -7.01 4.63 21.44
C ASN A 39 -7.41 4.16 22.85
N GLU A 40 -7.61 2.86 23.07
CA GLU A 40 -7.85 2.31 24.41
C GLU A 40 -6.67 2.54 25.36
N LEU A 41 -5.43 2.40 24.88
CA LEU A 41 -4.24 2.65 25.69
C LEU A 41 -4.10 4.12 26.09
N GLU A 42 -4.49 5.04 25.20
CA GLU A 42 -4.54 6.48 25.48
C GLU A 42 -5.61 6.83 26.50
N LEU A 43 -6.84 6.30 26.34
CA LEU A 43 -7.95 6.51 27.28
C LEU A 43 -7.64 6.00 28.68
N ASN A 44 -6.89 4.91 28.79
CA ASN A 44 -6.49 4.30 30.07
C ASN A 44 -5.17 4.87 30.63
N GLU A 45 -4.64 5.98 30.08
CA GLU A 45 -3.37 6.63 30.46
C GLU A 45 -2.14 5.69 30.47
N SER A 46 -2.24 4.55 29.81
CA SER A 46 -1.25 3.47 29.84
C SER A 46 -0.31 3.47 28.63
N ILE A 47 -0.54 4.39 27.69
CA ILE A 47 0.22 4.55 26.45
C ILE A 47 1.73 4.73 26.67
N ASN A 48 2.13 5.39 27.76
CA ASN A 48 3.54 5.62 28.07
C ASN A 48 4.27 4.33 28.47
N GLU A 49 3.59 3.44 29.20
CA GLU A 49 4.13 2.12 29.56
C GLU A 49 4.20 1.23 28.32
N PHE A 50 3.12 1.19 27.53
CA PHE A 50 3.08 0.47 26.26
C PHE A 50 4.21 0.90 25.34
N ARG A 51 4.44 2.21 25.18
CA ARG A 51 5.48 2.76 24.29
C ARG A 51 6.89 2.29 24.64
N LYS A 52 7.19 2.08 25.93
CA LYS A 52 8.49 1.54 26.37
C LYS A 52 8.67 0.11 25.86
N ILE A 53 7.66 -0.74 26.08
CA ILE A 53 7.69 -2.16 25.68
C ILE A 53 7.66 -2.30 24.16
N TYR A 54 6.82 -1.52 23.48
CA TYR A 54 6.70 -1.47 22.03
C TYR A 54 8.04 -1.25 21.33
N LYS A 55 8.83 -0.28 21.81
CA LYS A 55 10.14 0.05 21.22
C LYS A 55 11.09 -1.14 21.20
N GLU A 56 11.04 -1.97 22.24
CA GLU A 56 11.93 -3.12 22.39
C GLU A 56 11.40 -4.36 21.65
N LYS A 57 10.08 -4.58 21.68
CA LYS A 57 9.49 -5.87 21.28
C LYS A 57 8.71 -5.87 19.98
N LEU A 58 8.24 -4.72 19.50
CA LEU A 58 7.26 -4.66 18.40
C LEU A 58 7.69 -3.71 17.28
N TYR A 59 8.56 -2.73 17.57
CA TYR A 59 8.96 -1.71 16.60
C TYR A 59 9.59 -2.27 15.31
N TYR A 60 10.23 -3.45 15.36
CA TYR A 60 10.78 -4.09 14.16
C TYR A 60 9.68 -4.54 13.19
N ILE A 61 8.52 -4.98 13.69
CA ILE A 61 7.39 -5.42 12.86
C ILE A 61 6.84 -4.21 12.08
N ASP A 62 6.69 -3.08 12.75
CA ASP A 62 6.20 -1.85 12.11
C ASP A 62 7.18 -1.30 11.07
N LYS A 63 8.49 -1.47 11.28
CA LYS A 63 9.48 -1.16 10.25
C LYS A 63 9.30 -2.03 9.01
N GLU A 64 9.04 -3.30 9.19
CA GLU A 64 8.81 -4.24 8.08
C GLU A 64 7.52 -3.90 7.33
N ILE A 65 6.42 -3.66 8.06
CA ILE A 65 5.15 -3.18 7.49
C ILE A 65 5.38 -1.90 6.67
N LYS A 66 6.12 -0.93 7.21
CA LYS A 66 6.41 0.32 6.52
C LYS A 66 7.12 0.08 5.18
N VAL A 67 8.17 -0.76 5.18
CA VAL A 67 8.92 -1.07 3.96
C VAL A 67 7.99 -1.70 2.91
N LEU A 68 7.19 -2.70 3.29
CA LEU A 68 6.27 -3.38 2.38
C LEU A 68 5.20 -2.44 1.81
N VAL A 69 4.66 -1.53 2.63
CA VAL A 69 3.71 -0.51 2.18
C VAL A 69 4.37 0.44 1.17
N GLU A 70 5.60 0.90 1.44
CA GLU A 70 6.34 1.78 0.53
C GLU A 70 6.62 1.08 -0.82
N GLU A 71 7.00 -0.20 -0.79
CA GLU A 71 7.21 -1.02 -2.00
C GLU A 71 5.92 -1.15 -2.83
N LYS A 72 4.79 -1.51 -2.21
CA LYS A 72 3.50 -1.60 -2.90
C LYS A 72 3.06 -0.27 -3.51
N ILE A 73 3.24 0.85 -2.79
CA ILE A 73 2.94 2.19 -3.33
C ILE A 73 3.78 2.48 -4.57
N LEU A 74 5.06 2.09 -4.58
CA LEU A 74 5.92 2.27 -5.75
C LEU A 74 5.46 1.41 -6.93
N ASP A 75 5.04 0.17 -6.68
CA ASP A 75 4.58 -0.73 -7.73
C ASP A 75 3.27 -0.26 -8.35
N VAL A 76 2.29 0.16 -7.53
CA VAL A 76 1.06 0.79 -8.03
C VAL A 76 1.36 2.04 -8.87
N LYS A 77 2.33 2.87 -8.46
CA LYS A 77 2.74 4.04 -9.26
C LYS A 77 3.34 3.65 -10.61
N LYS A 78 4.14 2.58 -10.66
CA LYS A 78 4.70 2.06 -11.93
C LYS A 78 3.58 1.56 -12.83
N GLU A 79 2.64 0.79 -12.30
CA GLU A 79 1.49 0.26 -13.04
C GLU A 79 0.65 1.40 -13.64
N ILE A 80 0.33 2.43 -12.85
CA ILE A 80 -0.39 3.62 -13.35
C ILE A 80 0.39 4.29 -14.49
N ALA A 81 1.71 4.41 -14.36
CA ALA A 81 2.55 5.03 -15.38
C ALA A 81 2.61 4.18 -16.68
N GLU A 82 2.62 2.85 -16.56
CA GLU A 82 2.58 1.93 -17.69
C GLU A 82 1.23 1.94 -18.38
N TYR A 83 0.14 1.93 -17.61
CA TYR A 83 -1.22 2.09 -18.14
C TYR A 83 -1.39 3.40 -18.91
N LYS A 84 -0.87 4.52 -18.38
CA LYS A 84 -0.87 5.80 -19.11
C LYS A 84 -0.05 5.75 -20.39
N ARG A 85 1.11 5.08 -20.37
CA ARG A 85 1.96 4.91 -21.56
C ARG A 85 1.27 4.07 -22.63
N SER A 86 0.60 2.98 -22.26
CA SER A 86 -0.11 2.12 -23.21
C SER A 86 -1.30 2.84 -23.85
N GLN A 87 -2.06 3.64 -23.09
CA GLN A 87 -3.13 4.49 -23.62
C GLN A 87 -2.60 5.51 -24.65
N ASN A 88 -1.48 6.17 -24.34
CA ASN A 88 -0.85 7.13 -25.26
C ASN A 88 -0.32 6.44 -26.52
N GLY A 89 0.33 5.28 -26.41
CA GLY A 89 0.80 4.50 -27.56
C GLY A 89 -0.34 4.07 -28.48
N ASN A 90 -1.45 3.60 -27.89
CA ASN A 90 -2.67 3.25 -28.63
C ASN A 90 -3.28 4.48 -29.32
N PHE A 91 -3.33 5.64 -28.65
CA PHE A 91 -3.81 6.89 -29.25
C PHE A 91 -2.93 7.33 -30.43
N THR A 92 -1.61 7.29 -30.29
CA THR A 92 -0.67 7.62 -31.38
C THR A 92 -0.81 6.66 -32.55
N TYR A 93 -0.93 5.34 -32.31
CA TYR A 93 -1.12 4.35 -33.37
C TYR A 93 -2.45 4.54 -34.11
N VAL A 94 -3.56 4.77 -33.38
CA VAL A 94 -4.87 5.04 -33.98
C VAL A 94 -4.86 6.36 -34.77
N ASN A 95 -4.21 7.41 -34.29
CA ASN A 95 -4.09 8.66 -35.04
C ASN A 95 -3.16 8.55 -36.25
N MET A 96 -2.04 7.83 -36.16
CA MET A 96 -1.18 7.55 -37.31
C MET A 96 -1.94 6.80 -38.42
N ASN A 97 -2.78 5.82 -38.06
CA ASN A 97 -3.63 5.10 -39.02
C ASN A 97 -4.73 5.99 -39.64
N LYS A 98 -5.26 6.98 -38.91
CA LYS A 98 -6.18 7.99 -39.48
C LYS A 98 -5.48 8.98 -40.40
N THR A 99 -4.22 9.33 -40.12
CA THR A 99 -3.47 10.33 -40.90
C THR A 99 -2.84 9.71 -42.17
N ASN A 100 -2.58 8.40 -42.17
CA ASN A 100 -2.00 7.67 -43.30
C ASN A 100 -2.97 7.38 -44.45
N PHE A 101 -4.25 7.79 -44.37
CA PHE A 101 -5.18 7.70 -45.51
C PHE A 101 -4.91 8.72 -46.63
N ASN A 102 -3.94 9.63 -46.47
CA ASN A 102 -3.67 10.69 -47.45
C ASN A 102 -2.18 10.87 -47.83
N ILE A 103 -1.34 9.85 -47.65
CA ILE A 103 0.08 9.90 -48.06
C ILE A 103 0.32 9.49 -49.53
N PHE A 104 -0.68 8.94 -50.22
CA PHE A 104 -0.59 8.60 -51.66
C PHE A 104 -1.20 9.66 -52.59
N SER A 105 -1.69 10.78 -52.08
CA SER A 105 -2.32 11.83 -52.90
C SER A 105 -1.38 13.00 -53.21
N LYS A 106 -0.13 12.74 -53.63
CA LYS A 106 0.67 13.76 -54.32
C LYS A 106 0.73 13.37 -55.80
N LYS A 107 -0.18 13.95 -56.58
CA LYS A 107 -0.24 13.83 -58.05
C LYS A 107 1.07 14.34 -58.66
N VAL A 108 1.59 13.59 -59.62
CA VAL A 108 2.64 13.98 -60.59
C VAL A 108 2.19 15.19 -61.39
#